data_AF-A0A7S1XYJ7-F1
#
_entry.id   AF-A0A7S1XYJ7-F1
#
_cell.length_a   1.000
_cell.length_b   1.000
_cell.length_c   1.000
_cell.angle_alpha   90.00
_cell.angle_beta   90.00
_cell.angle_gamma   90.00
#
_symmetry.space_group_name_H-M   'P 1'
#
loop_
_entity.id
_entity.type
_entity.pdbx_description
1 polymer ?
#
loop_
_entity_poly.entity_id
_entity_poly.type
_entity_poly.pdbx_seq_one_letter_code
_entity_poly.pdbx_strand_id
1 'polypeptide(L)'
;HATLNNLDMEGSPIAFTVTPDIAFGTTSTATGPGLSSVITEVQTSFTVEAKDEHGNVLDGAAYTIVATLEERDADGNVLVADATAAGFTCTLLGNGLQQCTFVPAVIGELELHVKISNPELGTDLDIIG
;
A
#
# COMPACT_ATOMS: atom_id res chain seq x y z
N HIS A 1 23.92 -19.93 -17.73
CA HIS A 1 25.35 -20.14 -18.01
C HIS A 1 25.51 -20.08 -19.53
N ALA A 2 26.15 -19.04 -20.06
CA ALA A 2 26.35 -18.90 -21.51
C ALA A 2 27.85 -18.97 -21.78
N THR A 3 28.28 -19.94 -22.57
CA THR A 3 29.67 -20.11 -23.01
C THR A 3 29.72 -20.00 -24.52
N LEU A 4 30.64 -19.19 -25.04
CA LEU A 4 31.02 -19.18 -26.46
C LEU A 4 32.52 -19.50 -26.53
N ASN A 5 32.86 -20.64 -27.16
CA ASN A 5 34.24 -21.04 -27.47
C ASN A 5 35.21 -21.24 -26.28
N ASN A 6 34.75 -21.75 -25.12
CA ASN A 6 35.61 -22.11 -23.97
C ASN A 6 36.53 -20.98 -23.44
N LEU A 7 36.23 -19.71 -23.76
CA LEU A 7 36.88 -18.56 -23.16
C LEU A 7 35.89 -17.93 -22.19
N ASP A 8 36.20 -17.93 -20.90
CA ASP A 8 35.44 -17.18 -19.92
C ASP A 8 35.42 -15.71 -20.37
N MET A 9 34.23 -15.20 -20.67
CA MET A 9 34.07 -13.77 -20.92
C MET A 9 34.34 -13.04 -19.60
N GLU A 10 35.36 -12.18 -19.62
CA GLU A 10 35.67 -11.25 -18.53
C GLU A 10 34.38 -10.51 -18.13
N GLY A 11 33.86 -10.81 -16.93
CA GLY A 11 32.56 -10.30 -16.44
C GLY A 11 31.47 -11.35 -16.19
N SER A 12 31.77 -12.65 -16.28
CA SER A 12 30.87 -13.72 -15.84
C SER A 12 31.15 -14.13 -14.39
N PRO A 13 30.12 -14.22 -13.51
CA PRO A 13 28.69 -14.07 -13.80
C PRO A 13 28.23 -12.62 -13.90
N ILE A 14 27.42 -12.33 -14.92
CA ILE A 14 26.71 -11.05 -15.06
C ILE A 14 25.59 -11.03 -14.03
N ALA A 15 25.68 -10.15 -13.03
CA ALA A 15 24.58 -9.88 -12.12
C ALA A 15 23.56 -9.00 -12.84
N PHE A 16 22.33 -9.50 -13.02
CA PHE A 16 21.18 -8.66 -13.37
C PHE A 16 20.17 -8.77 -12.23
N THR A 17 19.56 -7.65 -11.89
CA THR A 17 18.57 -7.56 -10.82
C THR A 17 17.20 -7.50 -11.45
N VAL A 18 16.31 -8.41 -11.08
CA VAL A 18 14.89 -8.33 -11.43
C VAL A 18 14.21 -7.59 -10.29
N THR A 19 13.65 -6.42 -10.58
CA THR A 19 12.84 -5.67 -9.63
C THR A 19 11.36 -5.92 -9.92
N PRO A 20 10.49 -5.92 -8.88
CA PRO A 20 9.04 -5.87 -9.07
C PRO A 20 8.63 -4.71 -9.98
N ASP A 21 7.48 -4.86 -10.62
CA ASP A 21 6.85 -3.76 -11.35
C ASP A 21 6.15 -2.77 -10.40
N ILE A 22 5.43 -1.81 -10.95
CA ILE A 22 4.57 -0.84 -10.25
C ILE A 22 3.57 -1.54 -9.32
N ALA A 23 3.17 -0.86 -8.24
CA ALA A 23 2.21 -1.45 -7.31
C ALA A 23 0.84 -1.63 -7.97
N PHE A 24 0.19 -2.73 -7.67
CA PHE A 24 -1.13 -3.07 -8.17
C PHE A 24 -2.07 -3.41 -7.01
N GLY A 25 -3.11 -2.59 -6.82
CA GLY A 25 -4.01 -2.69 -5.66
C GLY A 25 -4.69 -4.05 -5.53
N THR A 26 -5.06 -4.70 -6.64
CA THR A 26 -5.83 -5.96 -6.62
C THR A 26 -5.03 -7.19 -6.17
N THR A 27 -3.70 -7.17 -6.32
CA THR A 27 -2.80 -8.22 -5.82
C THR A 27 -2.23 -7.88 -4.46
N SER A 28 -2.33 -6.61 -4.05
CA SER A 28 -1.90 -6.12 -2.74
C SER A 28 -2.91 -6.51 -1.66
N THR A 29 -2.46 -6.52 -0.40
CA THR A 29 -3.30 -6.89 0.73
C THR A 29 -3.18 -5.89 1.86
N ALA A 30 -4.28 -5.74 2.60
CA ALA A 30 -4.32 -4.94 3.82
C ALA A 30 -5.04 -5.73 4.92
N THR A 31 -4.47 -5.75 6.12
CA THR A 31 -4.98 -6.54 7.25
C THR A 31 -4.78 -5.81 8.57
N GLY A 32 -5.78 -5.83 9.45
CA GLY A 32 -5.61 -5.32 10.82
C GLY A 32 -6.91 -4.80 11.43
N PRO A 33 -6.89 -4.51 12.74
CA PRO A 33 -8.07 -4.02 13.46
C PRO A 33 -8.58 -2.68 12.91
N GLY A 34 -7.67 -1.83 12.42
CA GLY A 34 -7.99 -0.55 11.79
C GLY A 34 -8.91 -0.62 10.58
N LEU A 35 -9.17 -1.81 10.02
CA LEU A 35 -10.00 -2.01 8.83
C LEU A 35 -11.44 -2.45 9.12
N SER A 36 -11.79 -2.73 10.39
CA SER A 36 -13.07 -3.38 10.72
C SER A 36 -13.78 -2.82 11.93
N SER A 37 -13.03 -2.40 12.96
CA SER A 37 -13.62 -1.83 14.17
C SER A 37 -12.63 -0.89 14.80
N VAL A 38 -12.99 0.39 14.85
CA VAL A 38 -12.15 1.45 15.39
C VAL A 38 -12.87 2.20 16.49
N ILE A 39 -12.11 2.66 17.48
CA ILE A 39 -12.62 3.48 18.58
C ILE A 39 -12.14 4.91 18.34
N THR A 40 -13.07 5.86 18.40
CA THR A 40 -12.73 7.28 18.22
C THR A 40 -11.70 7.76 19.23
N GLU A 41 -10.81 8.62 18.77
CA GLU A 41 -9.68 9.19 19.53
C GLU A 41 -8.65 8.17 20.03
N VAL A 42 -8.80 6.88 19.67
CA VAL A 42 -7.83 5.83 19.98
C VAL A 42 -7.01 5.53 18.73
N GLN A 43 -5.69 5.60 18.86
CA GLN A 43 -4.79 5.19 17.78
C GLN A 43 -5.03 3.71 17.43
N THR A 44 -5.27 3.46 16.14
CA THR A 44 -5.41 2.12 15.59
C THR A 44 -4.41 1.90 14.46
N SER A 45 -4.28 0.66 14.01
CA SER A 45 -3.34 0.32 12.94
C SER A 45 -3.83 -0.83 12.06
N PHE A 46 -3.26 -0.87 10.86
CA PHE A 46 -3.34 -1.98 9.93
C PHE A 46 -2.00 -2.11 9.20
N THR A 47 -1.77 -3.26 8.59
CA THR A 47 -0.59 -3.54 7.78
C THR A 47 -0.98 -3.67 6.32
N VAL A 48 -0.14 -3.15 5.44
CA VAL A 48 -0.28 -3.25 3.98
C VAL A 48 0.94 -3.95 3.41
N GLU A 49 0.71 -4.92 2.53
CA GLU A 49 1.72 -5.54 1.70
C GLU A 49 1.41 -5.21 0.24
N ALA A 50 2.16 -4.25 -0.32
CA ALA A 50 2.00 -3.89 -1.72
C ALA A 50 2.70 -4.89 -2.64
N LYS A 51 2.00 -5.29 -3.69
CA LYS A 51 2.48 -6.21 -4.71
C LYS A 51 2.26 -5.65 -6.10
N ASP A 52 3.07 -6.09 -7.06
CA ASP A 52 2.84 -5.81 -8.47
C ASP A 52 1.74 -6.71 -9.05
N GLU A 53 1.39 -6.53 -10.32
CA GLU A 53 0.35 -7.34 -10.98
C GLU A 53 0.67 -8.85 -11.04
N HIS A 54 1.95 -9.21 -10.84
CA HIS A 54 2.44 -10.58 -10.84
C HIS A 54 2.52 -11.17 -9.42
N GLY A 55 2.21 -10.38 -8.38
CA GLY A 55 2.25 -10.78 -6.98
C GLY A 55 3.63 -10.66 -6.33
N ASN A 56 4.59 -10.00 -6.97
CA ASN A 56 5.89 -9.72 -6.36
C ASN A 56 5.76 -8.59 -5.36
N VAL A 57 6.34 -8.75 -4.18
CA VAL A 57 6.30 -7.74 -3.11
C VAL A 57 7.20 -6.57 -3.46
N LEU A 58 6.67 -5.35 -3.35
CA LEU A 58 7.42 -4.12 -3.59
C LEU A 58 8.21 -3.69 -2.35
N ASP A 59 9.35 -3.05 -2.59
CA ASP A 59 10.01 -2.28 -1.54
C ASP A 59 9.15 -1.06 -1.18
N GLY A 60 9.02 -0.77 0.11
CA GLY A 60 8.16 0.30 0.63
C GLY A 60 8.54 1.71 0.16
N ALA A 61 9.72 1.89 -0.44
CA ALA A 61 10.12 3.16 -1.04
C ALA A 61 9.53 3.42 -2.44
N ALA A 62 8.97 2.39 -3.11
CA ALA A 62 8.48 2.49 -4.48
C ALA A 62 7.04 3.03 -4.61
N TYR A 63 6.32 3.14 -3.49
CA TYR A 63 4.92 3.54 -3.45
C TYR A 63 4.62 4.31 -2.17
N THR A 64 3.52 5.05 -2.16
CA THR A 64 2.96 5.65 -0.94
C THR A 64 1.58 5.07 -0.69
N ILE A 65 1.22 4.97 0.58
CA ILE A 65 -0.13 4.58 0.98
C ILE A 65 -0.86 5.86 1.39
N VAL A 66 -2.06 6.02 0.87
CA VAL A 66 -2.97 7.10 1.22
C VAL A 66 -4.23 6.47 1.81
N ALA A 67 -4.77 7.05 2.87
CA ALA A 67 -6.04 6.62 3.42
C ALA A 67 -6.98 7.82 3.58
N THR A 68 -8.21 7.64 3.14
CA THR A 68 -9.29 8.60 3.28
C THR A 68 -10.41 7.98 4.10
N LEU A 69 -10.91 8.73 5.09
CA LEU A 69 -12.10 8.36 5.84
C LEU A 69 -13.27 9.15 5.27
N GLU A 70 -14.29 8.43 4.84
CA GLU A 70 -15.49 9.03 4.26
C GLU A 70 -16.72 8.61 5.04
N GLU A 71 -17.57 9.57 5.41
CA GLU A 71 -18.93 9.27 5.85
C GLU A 71 -19.82 9.22 4.61
N ARG A 72 -20.63 8.17 4.44
CA ARG A 72 -21.62 8.07 3.36
C ARG A 72 -23.04 8.12 3.88
N ASP A 73 -23.94 8.72 3.10
CA ASP A 73 -25.38 8.59 3.35
C ASP A 73 -25.91 7.21 2.89
N ALA A 74 -27.19 6.96 3.15
CA ALA A 74 -27.88 5.73 2.76
C ALA A 74 -27.93 5.52 1.22
N ASP A 75 -27.67 6.56 0.44
CA ASP A 75 -27.64 6.54 -1.02
C ASP A 75 -26.19 6.40 -1.57
N GLY A 76 -25.17 6.35 -0.70
CA GLY A 76 -23.75 6.19 -1.04
C GLY A 76 -23.01 7.50 -1.34
N ASN A 77 -23.62 8.67 -1.11
CA ASN A 77 -22.96 9.97 -1.33
C ASN A 77 -22.04 10.30 -0.16
N VAL A 78 -20.84 10.81 -0.47
CA VAL A 78 -19.88 11.28 0.55
C VAL A 78 -20.40 12.54 1.23
N LEU A 79 -20.65 12.45 2.54
CA LEU A 79 -21.12 13.54 3.40
C LEU A 79 -19.95 14.34 3.98
N VAL A 80 -18.88 13.66 4.38
CA VAL A 80 -17.64 14.25 4.87
C VAL A 80 -16.48 13.44 4.30
N ALA A 81 -15.56 14.10 3.60
CA ALA A 81 -14.28 13.53 3.22
C ALA A 81 -13.22 14.06 4.18
N ASP A 82 -12.87 13.28 5.20
CA ASP A 82 -11.64 13.57 5.95
C ASP A 82 -10.47 13.01 5.12
N ALA A 83 -9.89 13.92 4.32
CA ALA A 83 -8.91 13.58 3.28
C ALA A 83 -7.63 12.94 3.84
N THR A 84 -7.43 12.94 5.15
CA THR A 84 -6.41 12.14 5.82
C THR A 84 -6.89 11.87 7.23
N ALA A 85 -7.11 10.61 7.58
CA ALA A 85 -7.34 10.23 8.96
C ALA A 85 -6.30 10.92 9.85
N ALA A 86 -6.72 11.67 10.88
CA ALA A 86 -5.80 12.48 11.67
C ALA A 86 -4.62 11.62 12.18
N GLY A 87 -3.40 12.10 11.95
CA GLY A 87 -2.18 11.35 12.31
C GLY A 87 -1.89 10.11 11.45
N PHE A 88 -2.47 10.01 10.25
CA PHE A 88 -2.17 8.92 9.31
C PHE A 88 -0.68 8.88 8.99
N THR A 89 -0.03 7.77 9.36
CA THR A 89 1.40 7.54 9.12
C THR A 89 1.62 6.09 8.76
N CYS A 90 2.40 5.82 7.73
CA CYS A 90 2.86 4.47 7.40
C CYS A 90 4.36 4.36 7.62
N THR A 91 4.78 3.27 8.25
CA THR A 91 6.18 2.97 8.56
C THR A 91 6.55 1.60 8.01
N LEU A 92 7.71 1.51 7.36
CA LEU A 92 8.20 0.26 6.81
C LEU A 92 8.63 -0.66 7.97
N LEU A 93 8.05 -1.86 8.04
CA LEU A 93 8.44 -2.90 8.97
C LEU A 93 9.53 -3.83 8.40
N GLY A 94 9.71 -3.81 7.08
CA GLY A 94 10.65 -4.65 6.33
C GLY A 94 9.93 -5.63 5.41
N ASN A 95 10.65 -6.20 4.43
CA ASN A 95 10.11 -7.14 3.44
C ASN A 95 8.86 -6.61 2.70
N GLY A 96 8.82 -5.30 2.40
CA GLY A 96 7.69 -4.66 1.71
C GLY A 96 6.41 -4.48 2.52
N LEU A 97 6.40 -4.86 3.79
CA LEU A 97 5.28 -4.67 4.70
C LEU A 97 5.34 -3.28 5.35
N GLN A 98 4.27 -2.50 5.24
CA GLN A 98 4.12 -1.22 5.93
C GLN A 98 3.05 -1.30 7.01
N GLN A 99 3.33 -0.74 8.18
CA GLN A 99 2.32 -0.52 9.21
C GLN A 99 1.82 0.91 9.14
N CYS A 100 0.53 1.05 8.86
CA CYS A 100 -0.18 2.31 8.84
C CYS A 100 -0.94 2.50 10.15
N THR A 101 -0.83 3.69 10.75
CA THR A 101 -1.52 4.06 11.99
C THR A 101 -2.30 5.34 11.78
N PHE A 102 -3.44 5.47 12.43
CA PHE A 102 -4.28 6.67 12.40
C PHE A 102 -5.14 6.80 13.66
N VAL A 103 -5.70 7.99 13.86
CA VAL A 103 -6.63 8.27 14.95
C VAL A 103 -7.96 8.75 14.34
N PRO A 104 -9.03 7.94 14.39
CA PRO A 104 -10.34 8.37 13.90
C PRO A 104 -10.92 9.44 14.84
N ALA A 105 -11.31 10.58 14.28
CA ALA A 105 -11.81 11.73 15.06
C ALA A 105 -13.35 11.83 15.12
N VAL A 106 -14.06 11.06 14.28
CA VAL A 106 -15.52 11.14 14.13
C VAL A 106 -16.17 9.84 14.57
N ILE A 107 -17.24 9.94 15.36
CA ILE A 107 -18.11 8.81 15.74
C ILE A 107 -19.14 8.58 14.63
N GLY A 108 -19.32 7.34 14.16
CA GLY A 108 -20.31 7.00 13.13
C GLY A 108 -19.91 5.80 12.27
N GLU A 109 -20.73 5.49 11.26
CA GLU A 109 -20.30 4.62 10.15
C GLU A 109 -19.41 5.43 9.21
N LEU A 110 -18.11 5.12 9.22
CA LEU A 110 -17.13 5.65 8.30
C LEU A 110 -16.62 4.52 7.42
N GLU A 111 -16.43 4.81 6.15
CA GLU A 111 -15.75 3.94 5.21
C GLU A 111 -14.28 4.37 5.09
N LEU A 112 -13.37 3.41 5.31
CA LEU A 112 -11.94 3.61 5.15
C LEU A 112 -11.55 3.15 3.75
N HIS A 113 -11.23 4.10 2.88
CA HIS A 113 -10.63 3.83 1.58
C HIS A 113 -9.12 3.89 1.71
N VAL A 114 -8.44 2.80 1.34
CA VAL A 114 -6.96 2.72 1.37
C VAL A 114 -6.46 2.56 -0.05
N LYS A 115 -5.62 3.50 -0.49
CA LYS A 115 -5.07 3.56 -1.84
C LYS A 115 -3.56 3.42 -1.82
N ILE A 116 -3.02 2.75 -2.84
CA ILE A 116 -1.60 2.83 -3.20
C ILE A 116 -1.44 3.88 -4.27
N SER A 117 -0.62 4.89 -4.00
CA SER A 117 -0.22 5.88 -4.98
C SER A 117 1.17 5.52 -5.52
N ASN A 118 1.24 5.35 -6.84
CA ASN A 118 2.50 5.15 -7.55
C ASN A 118 3.01 6.51 -8.03
N PRO A 119 4.11 7.05 -7.45
CA PRO A 119 4.62 8.38 -7.81
C PRO A 119 5.04 8.48 -9.28
N GLU A 120 5.42 7.36 -9.90
CA GLU A 120 5.84 7.27 -11.30
C GLU A 120 4.65 7.33 -12.30
N LEU A 121 3.43 7.02 -11.85
CA LEU A 121 2.25 6.89 -12.73
C LEU A 121 1.16 7.94 -12.46
N GLY A 122 1.18 8.57 -11.28
CA GLY A 122 0.17 9.55 -10.89
C GLY A 122 -1.24 8.98 -10.73
N THR A 123 -1.38 7.66 -10.56
CA THR A 123 -2.66 6.98 -10.34
C THR A 123 -2.71 6.33 -8.97
N ASP A 124 -3.79 6.58 -8.24
CA ASP A 124 -4.10 5.92 -6.99
C ASP A 124 -4.93 4.65 -7.27
N LEU A 125 -4.56 3.53 -6.66
CA LEU A 125 -5.28 2.26 -6.77
C LEU A 125 -5.83 1.85 -5.41
N ASP A 126 -7.15 1.61 -5.32
CA ASP A 126 -7.77 1.10 -4.08
C ASP A 126 -7.30 -0.33 -3.78
N ILE A 127 -6.89 -0.53 -2.52
CA ILE A 127 -6.64 -1.85 -1.90
C ILE A 127 -7.89 -2.31 -1.14
N ILE A 128 -8.65 -1.35 -0.60
CA ILE A 128 -9.88 -1.58 0.15
C ILE A 128 -10.91 -0.56 -0.34
N GLY A 129 -12.06 -1.07 -0.77
CA GLY A 129 -13.26 -0.31 -1.06
C GLY A 129 -14.46 -0.96 -0.40
#